data_AF-A0AAE0D6E7-F1
#
_entry.id   AF-A0AAE0D6E7-F1
#
_cell.length_a   1.000
_cell.length_b   1.000
_cell.length_c   1.000
_cell.angle_alpha   90.00
_cell.angle_beta   90.00
_cell.angle_gamma   90.00
#
_symmetry.space_group_name_H-M   'P 1'
#
loop_
_entity.id
_entity.type
_entity.pdbx_description
1 polymer ?
#
loop_
_entity_poly.entity_id
_entity_poly.type
_entity_poly.pdbx_seq_one_letter_code
_entity_poly.pdbx_strand_id
1 'polypeptide(L)'
;MWLCYTHNVHLLFLPPHTSHVLQPLDQSVFGPVKSAYRKELGHLTQWNDSTVVGKRLFISCYQKARLAGLTVSNIKVGWKYTGLWPVAIAKPLLNGLLPSALSTPSNKGTKEAYNAQPIEDWASASSAVKWSTPKKKKDLDDQLRLFSQLDQTIATQRQLFRKVKKGYEEKAFELATAQRQIELL
;
A
#
# COMPACT_ATOMS: atom_id res chain seq x y z
N MET A 1 17.99 -26.19 -13.49
CA MET A 1 19.43 -25.86 -13.39
C MET A 1 20.18 -26.22 -14.67
N TRP A 2 20.09 -27.45 -15.18
CA TRP A 2 20.78 -27.86 -16.41
C TRP A 2 20.51 -26.97 -17.63
N LEU A 3 19.24 -26.59 -17.88
CA LEU A 3 18.90 -25.68 -18.98
C LEU A 3 19.55 -24.28 -18.83
N CYS A 4 19.63 -23.74 -17.61
CA CYS A 4 20.30 -22.45 -17.36
C CYS A 4 21.81 -22.57 -17.60
N TYR A 5 22.40 -23.68 -17.17
CA TYR A 5 23.82 -23.97 -17.37
C TYR A 5 24.16 -24.09 -18.86
N THR A 6 23.36 -24.82 -19.64
CA THR A 6 23.60 -24.96 -21.09
C THR A 6 23.41 -23.66 -21.87
N HIS A 7 22.66 -22.70 -21.32
CA HIS A 7 22.40 -21.39 -21.94
C HIS A 7 23.19 -20.24 -21.29
N ASN A 8 24.20 -20.52 -20.45
CA ASN A 8 24.99 -19.50 -19.74
C ASN A 8 24.15 -18.47 -18.94
N VAL A 9 23.02 -18.92 -18.37
CA VAL A 9 22.18 -18.11 -17.50
C VAL A 9 22.63 -18.31 -16.05
N HIS A 10 23.22 -17.26 -15.47
CA HIS A 10 23.63 -17.27 -14.06
C HIS A 10 22.43 -16.98 -13.14
N LEU A 11 22.13 -17.94 -12.26
CA LEU A 11 21.03 -17.80 -11.29
C LEU A 11 21.52 -17.13 -10.02
N LEU A 12 20.79 -16.10 -9.59
CA LEU A 12 21.01 -15.44 -8.30
C LEU A 12 20.12 -16.09 -7.24
N PHE A 13 20.73 -16.69 -6.22
CA PHE A 13 20.00 -17.25 -5.08
C PHE A 13 19.85 -16.19 -4.00
N LEU A 14 18.59 -15.84 -3.71
CA LEU A 14 18.26 -14.89 -2.64
C LEU A 14 17.91 -15.68 -1.36
N PRO A 15 18.29 -15.18 -0.17
CA PRO A 15 17.87 -15.78 1.08
C PRO A 15 16.34 -15.81 1.21
N PRO A 16 15.78 -16.77 1.96
CA PRO A 16 14.34 -16.85 2.16
C PRO A 16 13.78 -15.57 2.78
N HIS A 17 12.53 -15.24 2.45
CA HIS A 17 11.80 -14.05 2.95
C HIS A 17 12.43 -12.68 2.63
N THR A 18 13.36 -12.60 1.67
CA THR A 18 14.02 -11.33 1.30
C THR A 18 13.50 -10.68 0.02
N SER A 19 12.40 -11.17 -0.58
CA SER A 19 11.87 -10.63 -1.85
C SER A 19 11.60 -9.13 -1.79
N HIS A 20 10.98 -8.68 -0.70
CA HIS A 20 10.68 -7.28 -0.42
C HIS A 20 11.92 -6.40 -0.13
N VAL A 21 13.13 -6.97 -0.15
CA VAL A 21 14.40 -6.26 0.03
C VAL A 21 15.24 -6.35 -1.24
N LEU A 22 15.43 -7.57 -1.74
CA LEU A 22 16.43 -7.91 -2.76
C LEU A 22 15.84 -8.05 -4.17
N GLN A 23 14.52 -8.15 -4.36
CA GLN A 23 13.93 -8.26 -5.70
C GLN A 23 13.61 -6.87 -6.27
N PRO A 24 14.29 -6.42 -7.35
CA PRO A 24 14.11 -5.06 -7.89
C PRO A 24 12.67 -4.79 -8.36
N LEU A 25 12.00 -5.84 -8.85
CA LEU A 25 10.63 -5.77 -9.33
C LEU A 25 9.63 -5.47 -8.21
N ASP A 26 9.78 -6.13 -7.06
CA ASP A 26 8.92 -5.92 -5.90
C ASP A 26 9.09 -4.52 -5.32
N GLN A 27 10.33 -4.00 -5.31
CA GLN A 27 10.65 -2.71 -4.73
C GLN A 27 10.11 -1.51 -5.51
N SER A 28 10.15 -1.56 -6.83
CA SER A 28 10.03 -0.35 -7.66
C SER A 28 9.08 -0.44 -8.83
N VAL A 29 8.80 -1.65 -9.33
CA VAL A 29 8.05 -1.85 -10.58
C VAL A 29 6.62 -2.26 -10.28
N PHE A 30 6.42 -3.26 -9.42
CA PHE A 30 5.08 -3.81 -9.20
C PHE A 30 4.14 -2.84 -8.49
N GLY A 31 4.64 -1.94 -7.64
CA GLY A 31 3.83 -0.87 -7.05
C GLY A 31 3.18 0.02 -8.12
N PRO A 32 3.97 0.68 -8.98
CA PRO A 32 3.46 1.47 -10.10
C PRO A 32 2.56 0.70 -11.06
N VAL A 33 2.93 -0.53 -11.46
CA VAL A 33 2.09 -1.36 -12.34
C VAL A 33 0.73 -1.64 -11.70
N LYS A 34 0.69 -2.04 -10.42
CA LYS A 34 -0.57 -2.30 -9.71
C LYS A 34 -1.42 -1.03 -9.60
N SER A 35 -0.80 0.12 -9.36
CA SER A 35 -1.50 1.41 -9.28
C SER A 35 -2.12 1.81 -10.62
N ALA A 36 -1.33 1.76 -11.70
CA ALA A 36 -1.80 2.07 -13.05
C ALA A 36 -2.91 1.10 -13.50
N TYR A 37 -2.75 -0.19 -13.20
CA TYR A 37 -3.75 -1.20 -13.51
C TYR A 37 -5.08 -0.94 -12.80
N ARG A 38 -5.04 -0.58 -11.50
CA ARG A 38 -6.25 -0.21 -10.74
C ARG A 38 -6.92 1.04 -11.30
N LYS A 39 -6.14 2.01 -11.78
CA LYS A 39 -6.68 3.20 -12.45
C LYS A 39 -7.45 2.82 -13.71
N GLU A 40 -6.86 1.98 -14.57
CA GLU A 40 -7.54 1.49 -15.79
C GLU A 40 -8.83 0.72 -15.45
N LEU A 41 -8.80 -0.15 -14.45
CA LEU A 41 -10.01 -0.85 -13.98
C LEU A 41 -11.08 0.11 -13.43
N GLY A 42 -10.68 1.19 -12.77
CA GLY A 42 -11.61 2.22 -12.28
C GLY A 42 -12.40 2.88 -13.40
N HIS A 43 -11.80 3.08 -14.58
CA HIS A 43 -12.49 3.58 -15.77
C HIS A 43 -13.45 2.56 -16.41
N LEU A 44 -13.31 1.29 -16.07
CA LEU A 44 -14.07 0.16 -16.63
C LEU A 44 -15.17 -0.36 -15.68
N THR A 45 -15.56 0.44 -14.68
CA THR A 45 -16.49 0.12 -13.56
C THR A 45 -17.92 -0.30 -13.95
N GLN A 46 -18.20 -0.59 -15.23
CA GLN A 46 -19.49 -1.08 -15.72
C GLN A 46 -19.51 -2.58 -16.12
N TRP A 47 -18.40 -3.33 -16.02
CA TRP A 47 -18.32 -4.62 -16.72
C TRP A 47 -18.27 -5.86 -15.81
N ASN A 48 -19.06 -6.87 -16.20
CA ASN A 48 -19.16 -8.17 -15.54
C ASN A 48 -17.91 -9.01 -15.84
N ASP A 49 -17.17 -9.37 -14.78
CA ASP A 49 -15.80 -9.90 -14.77
C ASP A 49 -15.64 -11.25 -15.51
N SER A 50 -16.74 -11.98 -15.71
CA SER A 50 -16.72 -13.35 -16.25
C SER A 50 -16.92 -13.45 -17.78
N THR A 51 -17.06 -12.32 -18.48
CA THR A 51 -17.30 -12.33 -19.93
C THR A 51 -16.00 -12.47 -20.73
N VAL A 52 -16.09 -13.00 -21.96
CA VAL A 52 -14.96 -12.99 -22.93
C VAL A 52 -14.42 -11.58 -23.13
N VAL A 53 -15.31 -10.57 -23.04
CA VAL A 53 -14.98 -9.15 -23.08
C VAL A 53 -14.12 -8.76 -21.87
N GLY A 54 -14.48 -9.18 -20.65
CA GLY A 54 -13.67 -8.98 -19.43
C GLY A 54 -12.25 -9.52 -19.56
N LYS A 55 -12.07 -10.72 -20.12
CA LYS A 55 -10.74 -11.32 -20.35
C LYS A 55 -9.89 -10.50 -21.34
N ARG A 56 -10.48 -10.00 -22.43
CA ARG A 56 -9.76 -9.15 -23.40
C ARG A 56 -9.38 -7.80 -22.79
N LEU A 57 -10.28 -7.24 -21.99
CA LEU A 57 -10.05 -5.98 -21.27
C LEU A 57 -8.94 -6.13 -20.23
N PHE A 58 -8.85 -7.26 -19.53
CA PHE A 58 -7.73 -7.55 -18.60
C PHE A 58 -6.38 -7.38 -19.29
N ILE A 59 -6.19 -8.01 -20.46
CA ILE A 59 -4.95 -7.94 -21.22
C ILE A 59 -4.66 -6.50 -21.67
N SER A 60 -5.67 -5.79 -22.16
CA SER A 60 -5.55 -4.38 -22.57
C SER A 60 -5.18 -3.46 -21.41
N CYS A 61 -5.82 -3.62 -20.25
CA CYS A 61 -5.54 -2.84 -19.04
C CYS A 61 -4.12 -3.12 -18.52
N TYR A 62 -3.73 -4.40 -18.51
CA TYR A 62 -2.39 -4.78 -18.11
C TYR A 62 -1.33 -4.23 -19.07
N GLN A 63 -1.59 -4.22 -20.38
CA GLN A 63 -0.67 -3.64 -21.36
C GLN A 63 -0.41 -2.15 -21.07
N LYS A 64 -1.47 -1.36 -20.82
CA LYS A 64 -1.33 0.06 -20.44
C LYS A 64 -0.59 0.22 -19.11
N ALA A 65 -0.95 -0.56 -18.10
CA ALA A 65 -0.31 -0.53 -16.79
C ALA A 65 1.18 -0.91 -16.86
N ARG A 66 1.52 -1.87 -17.73
CA ARG A 66 2.89 -2.29 -18.01
C ARG A 66 3.70 -1.14 -18.61
N LEU A 67 3.16 -0.43 -19.59
CA LEU A 67 3.85 0.73 -20.20
C LEU A 67 4.08 1.85 -19.18
N ALA A 68 3.13 2.06 -18.26
CA ALA A 68 3.26 3.07 -17.20
C ALA A 68 4.25 2.66 -16.10
N GLY A 69 4.33 1.37 -15.75
CA GLY A 69 5.11 0.90 -14.61
C GLY A 69 6.50 0.35 -14.95
N LEU A 70 6.67 -0.35 -16.07
CA LEU A 70 7.97 -0.88 -16.56
C LEU A 70 8.77 0.18 -17.32
N THR A 71 8.97 1.33 -16.69
CA THR A 71 9.83 2.38 -17.25
C THR A 71 11.29 2.10 -16.94
N VAL A 72 12.19 2.57 -17.82
CA VAL A 72 13.65 2.47 -17.60
C VAL A 72 14.05 3.11 -16.26
N SER A 73 13.38 4.20 -15.89
CA SER A 73 13.60 4.88 -14.60
C SER A 73 13.28 3.97 -13.41
N ASN A 74 12.07 3.38 -13.37
CA ASN A 74 11.66 2.49 -12.28
C ASN A 74 12.58 1.27 -12.18
N ILE A 75 12.96 0.68 -13.32
CA ILE A 75 13.88 -0.46 -13.36
C ILE A 75 15.23 -0.08 -12.74
N LYS A 76 15.86 1.01 -13.20
CA LYS A 76 17.16 1.48 -12.68
C LYS A 76 17.10 1.77 -11.19
N VAL A 77 16.01 2.40 -10.75
CA VAL A 77 15.76 2.74 -9.34
C VAL A 77 15.63 1.47 -8.49
N GLY A 78 14.91 0.45 -8.95
CA GLY A 78 14.79 -0.85 -8.28
C GLY A 78 16.15 -1.51 -8.03
N TRP A 79 16.99 -1.58 -9.06
CA TRP A 79 18.35 -2.12 -8.92
C TRP A 79 19.19 -1.33 -7.91
N LYS A 80 19.08 0.01 -7.92
CA LYS A 80 19.78 0.89 -6.97
C LYS A 80 19.30 0.72 -5.53
N TYR A 81 18.02 0.41 -5.32
CA TYR A 81 17.44 0.21 -3.98
C TYR A 81 17.83 -1.15 -3.40
N THR A 82 17.78 -2.21 -4.21
CA THR A 82 18.20 -3.55 -3.77
C THR A 82 19.70 -3.63 -3.42
N GLY A 83 20.51 -2.66 -3.87
CA GLY A 83 21.95 -2.68 -3.69
C GLY A 83 22.65 -3.72 -4.57
N LEU A 84 21.93 -4.35 -5.50
CA LEU A 84 22.50 -5.26 -6.49
C LEU A 84 23.26 -4.49 -7.57
N TRP A 85 22.74 -3.31 -7.98
CA TRP A 85 23.43 -2.44 -8.94
C TRP A 85 23.09 -0.95 -8.76
N PRO A 86 24.08 -0.07 -8.52
CA PRO A 86 25.48 -0.39 -8.22
C PRO A 86 25.61 -1.27 -6.97
N VAL A 87 26.63 -2.13 -6.95
CA VAL A 87 26.83 -3.10 -5.86
C VAL A 87 27.06 -2.36 -4.55
N ALA A 88 26.16 -2.54 -3.58
CA ALA A 88 26.17 -1.90 -2.28
C ALA A 88 25.58 -2.81 -1.22
N ILE A 89 26.43 -3.61 -0.57
CA ILE A 89 26.04 -4.64 0.41
C ILE A 89 25.31 -4.04 1.63
N ALA A 90 25.71 -2.84 2.06
CA ALA A 90 25.12 -2.18 3.22
C ALA A 90 23.64 -1.82 3.02
N LYS A 91 23.20 -1.52 1.79
CA LYS A 91 21.83 -1.06 1.52
C LYS A 91 20.75 -2.07 1.91
N PRO A 92 20.77 -3.33 1.44
CA PRO A 92 19.77 -4.30 1.83
C PRO A 92 19.85 -4.65 3.32
N LEU A 93 21.05 -4.61 3.92
CA LEU A 93 21.26 -4.93 5.34
C LEU A 93 20.74 -3.85 6.30
N LEU A 94 20.75 -2.59 5.88
CA LEU A 94 20.22 -1.47 6.67
C LEU A 94 18.69 -1.34 6.57
N ASN A 95 18.02 -2.23 5.81
CA ASN A 95 16.57 -2.19 5.70
C ASN A 95 15.94 -2.69 7.00
N GLY A 96 15.22 -1.82 7.71
CA GLY A 96 14.58 -2.12 8.99
C GLY A 96 13.45 -3.16 8.93
N LEU A 97 13.15 -3.69 7.74
CA LEU A 97 12.23 -4.80 7.51
C LEU A 97 12.89 -6.18 7.62
N LEU A 98 14.23 -6.24 7.67
CA LEU A 98 14.91 -7.47 8.04
C LEU A 98 14.78 -7.70 9.55
N PRO A 99 14.46 -8.93 10.01
CA PRO A 99 14.51 -9.25 11.42
C PRO A 99 15.93 -8.99 11.94
N SER A 100 16.10 -7.98 12.78
CA SER A 100 17.39 -7.77 13.44
C SER A 100 17.69 -8.98 14.30
N ALA A 101 18.70 -9.76 13.93
CA ALA A 101 19.21 -10.84 14.77
C ALA A 101 19.93 -10.33 16.03
N LEU A 102 20.04 -9.00 16.21
CA LEU A 102 20.55 -8.39 17.43
C LEU A 102 19.54 -7.39 17.98
N SER A 103 18.64 -7.87 18.82
CA SER A 103 17.93 -7.04 19.79
C SER A 103 18.82 -6.85 21.02
N THR A 104 19.53 -5.73 21.08
CA THR A 104 19.94 -5.11 22.35
C THR A 104 19.19 -3.78 22.46
N PRO A 105 18.48 -3.49 23.56
CA PRO A 105 17.71 -2.27 23.67
C PRO A 105 18.66 -1.12 24.03
N SER A 106 18.83 -0.14 23.13
CA SER A 106 19.36 1.16 23.52
C SER A 106 18.74 2.28 22.70
N ASN A 107 18.04 3.14 23.42
CA ASN A 107 17.47 4.41 22.97
C ASN A 107 18.56 5.36 22.44
N LYS A 108 18.31 5.99 21.29
CA LYS A 108 18.36 7.47 21.06
C LYS A 108 18.12 7.84 19.58
N GLY A 109 17.03 8.57 19.34
CA GLY A 109 16.95 9.83 18.56
C GLY A 109 17.15 9.86 17.04
N THR A 110 16.02 10.00 16.30
CA THR A 110 15.72 10.93 15.15
C THR A 110 16.82 11.23 14.12
N LYS A 111 16.71 11.14 12.78
CA LYS A 111 15.66 11.20 11.72
C LYS A 111 16.30 10.45 10.52
N GLU A 112 15.66 9.79 9.55
CA GLU A 112 14.51 10.12 8.71
C GLU A 112 13.91 8.79 8.23
N ALA A 113 12.72 8.46 8.74
CA ALA A 113 11.96 7.30 8.29
C ALA A 113 11.17 7.67 7.03
N TYR A 114 11.61 7.22 5.86
CA TYR A 114 10.72 7.13 4.71
C TYR A 114 9.70 6.03 5.01
N ASN A 115 8.55 6.48 5.52
CA ASN A 115 7.27 5.78 5.64
C ASN A 115 7.21 4.41 4.94
N ALA A 116 7.54 3.34 5.67
CA ALA A 116 6.85 2.08 5.48
C ALA A 116 5.42 2.29 6.00
N GLN A 117 4.51 2.66 5.10
CA GLN A 117 3.11 2.77 5.45
C GLN A 117 2.58 1.37 5.79
N PRO A 118 1.96 1.19 6.97
CA PRO A 118 1.06 0.07 7.20
C PRO A 118 0.02 0.01 6.07
N ILE A 119 -0.52 -1.17 5.82
CA ILE A 119 -1.58 -1.43 4.83
C ILE A 119 -2.91 -0.79 5.30
N GLU A 120 -2.93 0.53 5.54
CA GLU A 120 -4.11 1.31 5.91
C GLU A 120 -4.46 2.42 4.91
N ASP A 121 -3.55 2.83 4.02
CA ASP A 121 -3.73 4.08 3.25
C ASP A 121 -4.08 3.92 1.76
N TRP A 122 -4.65 2.77 1.35
CA TRP A 122 -5.06 2.59 -0.05
C TRP A 122 -6.27 3.46 -0.43
N ALA A 123 -7.17 3.71 0.53
CA ALA A 123 -8.38 4.47 0.26
C ALA A 123 -8.13 5.99 0.28
N SER A 124 -7.09 6.45 0.99
CA SER A 124 -6.77 7.88 1.16
C SER A 124 -6.13 8.51 -0.07
N ALA A 125 -5.55 7.70 -0.96
CA ALA A 125 -4.99 8.18 -2.23
C ALA A 125 -6.06 8.45 -3.31
N SER A 126 -7.34 8.12 -3.05
CA SER A 126 -8.41 8.15 -4.05
C SER A 126 -9.51 9.18 -3.78
N SER A 127 -9.57 9.77 -2.59
CA SER A 127 -10.50 10.86 -2.30
C SER A 127 -9.79 12.20 -2.46
N ALA A 128 -10.50 13.19 -3.00
CA ALA A 128 -9.98 14.55 -3.13
C ALA A 128 -9.78 15.24 -1.76
N VAL A 129 -10.33 14.67 -0.68
CA VAL A 129 -10.40 15.30 0.65
C VAL A 129 -9.97 14.31 1.73
N LYS A 130 -9.07 14.77 2.61
CA LYS A 130 -8.62 14.00 3.78
C LYS A 130 -9.72 13.95 4.85
N TRP A 131 -10.38 12.80 4.99
CA TRP A 131 -11.40 12.56 6.02
C TRP A 131 -10.77 12.23 7.39
N SER A 132 -11.18 12.94 8.43
CA SER A 132 -10.80 12.66 9.83
C SER A 132 -11.84 11.76 10.52
N THR A 133 -11.45 11.08 11.61
CA THR A 133 -12.42 10.35 12.46
C THR A 133 -13.26 11.37 13.23
N PRO A 134 -14.60 11.40 13.09
CA PRO A 134 -15.45 12.33 13.83
C PRO A 134 -15.46 11.98 15.32
N LYS A 135 -15.26 12.98 16.18
CA LYS A 135 -15.31 12.81 17.65
C LYS A 135 -16.54 13.46 18.27
N LYS A 136 -17.12 14.45 17.58
CA LYS A 136 -18.34 15.18 17.98
C LYS A 136 -19.34 15.20 16.83
N LYS A 137 -20.62 15.43 17.16
CA LYS A 137 -21.70 15.59 16.18
C LYS A 137 -21.39 16.67 15.14
N LYS A 138 -20.83 17.81 15.56
CA LYS A 138 -20.45 18.92 14.67
C LYS A 138 -19.46 18.48 13.60
N ASP A 139 -18.45 17.69 13.98
CA ASP A 139 -17.45 17.16 13.03
C ASP A 139 -18.12 16.31 11.95
N LEU A 140 -19.13 15.51 12.32
CA LEU A 140 -19.88 14.69 11.38
C LEU A 140 -20.76 15.55 10.46
N ASP A 141 -21.45 16.55 11.01
CA ASP A 141 -22.31 17.46 10.23
C ASP A 141 -21.48 18.25 9.20
N ASP A 142 -20.29 18.73 9.59
CA ASP A 142 -19.38 19.43 8.69
C ASP A 142 -18.83 18.49 7.61
N GLN A 143 -18.49 17.25 7.95
CA GLN A 143 -18.06 16.24 6.98
C GLN A 143 -19.18 15.86 6.00
N LEU A 144 -20.43 15.76 6.47
CA LEU A 144 -21.58 15.47 5.60
C LEU A 144 -21.87 16.62 4.63
N ARG A 145 -21.71 17.87 5.07
CA ARG A 145 -21.81 19.06 4.20
C ARG A 145 -20.70 19.08 3.13
N LEU A 146 -19.47 18.74 3.51
CA LEU A 146 -18.38 18.61 2.54
C LEU A 146 -18.64 17.45 1.57
N PHE A 147 -19.20 16.35 2.06
CA PHE A 147 -19.51 15.18 1.23
C PHE A 147 -20.60 15.47 0.18
N SER A 148 -21.61 16.27 0.50
CA SER A 148 -22.66 16.63 -0.46
C SER A 148 -22.19 17.57 -1.58
N GLN A 149 -21.11 18.31 -1.35
CA GLN A 149 -20.49 19.20 -2.33
C GLN A 149 -19.48 18.49 -3.25
N LEU A 150 -19.04 17.29 -2.88
CA LEU A 150 -18.06 16.52 -3.65
C LEU A 150 -18.73 15.58 -4.64
N ASP A 151 -17.99 15.26 -5.70
CA ASP A 151 -18.36 14.19 -6.61
C ASP A 151 -18.36 12.86 -5.82
N GLN A 152 -19.53 12.24 -5.68
CA GLN A 152 -19.81 11.14 -4.73
C GLN A 152 -19.24 9.80 -5.21
N THR A 153 -17.95 9.80 -5.54
CA THR A 153 -17.23 8.61 -5.98
C THR A 153 -17.30 7.49 -4.93
N ILE A 154 -17.27 6.24 -5.39
CA ILE A 154 -17.29 5.05 -4.52
C ILE A 154 -16.14 5.09 -3.49
N ALA A 155 -15.01 5.71 -3.85
CA ALA A 155 -13.87 5.87 -2.96
C ALA A 155 -14.13 6.87 -1.83
N THR A 156 -14.69 8.06 -2.12
CA THR A 156 -15.02 9.07 -1.10
C THR A 156 -16.06 8.55 -0.12
N GLN A 157 -17.11 7.88 -0.63
CA GLN A 157 -18.12 7.20 0.18
C GLN A 157 -17.49 6.18 1.14
N ARG A 158 -16.71 5.22 0.61
CA ARG A 158 -16.08 4.17 1.42
C ARG A 158 -15.18 4.74 2.51
N GLN A 159 -14.46 5.82 2.23
CA GLN A 159 -13.60 6.46 3.22
C GLN A 159 -14.38 7.13 4.33
N LEU A 160 -15.40 7.93 4.00
CA LEU A 160 -16.26 8.57 4.98
C LEU A 160 -16.87 7.52 5.90
N PHE A 161 -17.51 6.48 5.35
CA PHE A 161 -18.13 5.42 6.14
C PHE A 161 -17.13 4.66 7.02
N ARG A 162 -15.89 4.41 6.56
CA ARG A 162 -14.84 3.83 7.41
C ARG A 162 -14.48 4.74 8.59
N LYS A 163 -14.35 6.04 8.38
CA LYS A 163 -14.01 7.00 9.45
C LYS A 163 -15.16 7.13 10.45
N VAL A 164 -16.40 7.16 9.98
CA VAL A 164 -17.59 7.15 10.85
C VAL A 164 -17.66 5.87 11.68
N LYS A 165 -17.46 4.70 11.05
CA LYS A 165 -17.42 3.41 11.75
C LYS A 165 -16.36 3.40 12.85
N LYS A 166 -15.14 3.86 12.55
CA LYS A 166 -14.05 3.95 13.52
C LYS A 166 -14.41 4.83 14.72
N GLY A 167 -15.04 5.98 14.49
CA GLY A 167 -15.48 6.87 15.58
C GLY A 167 -16.55 6.22 16.48
N TYR A 168 -17.44 5.41 15.91
CA TYR A 168 -18.43 4.66 16.69
C TYR A 168 -17.79 3.55 17.54
N GLU A 169 -16.84 2.80 16.98
CA GLU A 169 -16.09 1.78 17.72
C GLU A 169 -15.31 2.38 18.90
N GLU A 170 -14.64 3.52 18.70
CA GLU A 170 -13.95 4.25 19.77
C GLU A 170 -14.92 4.66 20.89
N LYS A 171 -16.11 5.19 20.55
CA LYS A 171 -17.12 5.57 21.54
C LYS A 171 -17.75 4.38 22.27
N ALA A 172 -18.01 3.28 21.55
CA ALA A 172 -18.50 2.05 22.16
C ALA A 172 -17.49 1.48 23.17
N PHE A 173 -16.20 1.54 22.83
CA PHE A 173 -15.12 1.15 23.74
C PHE A 173 -15.07 2.05 24.98
N GLU A 174 -15.10 3.37 24.82
CA GLU A 174 -15.15 4.32 25.94
C GLU A 174 -16.35 4.05 26.88
N LEU A 175 -17.54 3.83 26.31
CA LEU A 175 -18.75 3.51 27.09
C LEU A 175 -18.59 2.19 27.86
N ALA A 176 -18.09 1.14 27.23
CA ALA A 176 -17.87 -0.15 27.88
C ALA A 176 -16.85 -0.02 29.03
N THR A 177 -15.79 0.77 28.84
CA THR A 177 -14.80 1.02 29.90
C THR A 177 -15.39 1.81 31.07
N ALA A 178 -16.22 2.82 30.80
CA ALA A 178 -16.88 3.59 31.85
C ALA A 178 -17.91 2.75 32.62
N GLN A 179 -18.70 1.91 31.93
CA GLN A 179 -19.63 0.98 32.56
C GLN A 179 -18.91 -0.01 33.48
N ARG A 180 -17.81 -0.60 33.00
CA ARG A 180 -16.98 -1.50 33.82
C ARG A 180 -16.42 -0.80 35.06
N GLN A 181 -16.04 0.47 34.96
CA GLN A 181 -15.57 1.24 36.11
C GLN A 181 -16.68 1.49 37.13
N ILE A 182 -17.92 1.73 36.67
CA ILE A 182 -19.10 1.90 37.54
C ILE A 182 -19.45 0.59 38.25
N GLU A 183 -19.38 -0.55 37.56
CA GLU A 183 -19.66 -1.88 38.16
C GLU A 183 -18.64 -2.32 39.21
N LEU A 184 -17.43 -1.74 39.20
CA LEU A 184 -16.36 -2.03 40.15
C LEU A 184 -16.39 -1.11 41.39
N LEU A 185 -17.29 -0.12 41.44
CA LEU A 185 -17.51 0.80 42.57
C LEU A 185 -18.70 0.32 43.42
#